data_AF-A7UR23-F1
#
_entry.id   AF-A7UR23-F1
#
_cell.length_a   1.000
_cell.length_b   1.000
_cell.length_c   1.000
_cell.angle_alpha   90.00
_cell.angle_beta   90.00
_cell.angle_gamma   90.00
#
_symmetry.space_group_name_H-M   'P 1'
#
loop_
_entity.id
_entity.type
_entity.pdbx_description
1 polymer ?
#
loop_
_entity_poly.entity_id
_entity_poly.type
_entity_poly.pdbx_seq_one_letter_code
_entity_poly.pdbx_strand_id
1 'polypeptide(L)'
;IMEPSSSVIVLDSDSDDGGSTPASSRSSTANDDTTELNTTGGSTTTGGRSEKRSSAQGKKPTVEKKNPIGKEFQELLDACRKADSSKDMETLIERKLIRYYEIVHPDYIGSKSFKKAVTKVTAEVRATPNLVFLKLANIVEELNARRKSRSVATAADEKDNPAAAGVTVTRATSPTTTDGVANNSADSGSNSTTSKKDRQITRLNRTLYVLMKRIQQMEEAEVDFNHETNSTYVMAERYKKRAFEVYEKLCDITGESKNAHRLVRKPICFQGTQYGEFNRTLSQFVNRTNTFPNFRDVLKCLQHCNIKHAYGLGVERMNRIAQDAFIKVGKQLQKRRKTDLYETVMYHTGEEKDPATVDPKLREKLEENGKHYSKVNKIIDK
;
A
#
# COMPACT_ATOMS: atom_id res chain seq x y z
N ILE A 1 69.11 -17.57 34.06
CA ILE A 1 70.07 -17.92 32.99
C ILE A 1 69.29 -18.73 31.96
N MET A 2 69.08 -18.29 30.72
CA MET A 2 69.30 -16.96 30.17
C MET A 2 68.34 -16.72 28.98
N GLU A 3 68.27 -15.46 28.53
CA GLU A 3 67.60 -15.00 27.31
C GLU A 3 67.98 -15.79 26.03
N PRO A 4 67.18 -15.66 24.96
CA PRO A 4 67.72 -14.96 23.80
C PRO A 4 66.78 -13.89 23.20
N SER A 5 66.90 -12.67 23.72
CA SER A 5 67.35 -11.48 22.98
C SER A 5 66.73 -11.24 21.60
N SER A 6 65.82 -10.27 21.59
CA SER A 6 65.44 -9.45 20.44
C SER A 6 66.63 -9.02 19.57
N SER A 7 66.42 -8.93 18.26
CA SER A 7 67.24 -8.10 17.37
C SER A 7 66.40 -6.96 16.81
N VAL A 8 66.93 -5.74 16.83
CA VAL A 8 66.24 -4.52 16.41
C VAL A 8 66.76 -4.07 15.05
N ILE A 9 65.86 -3.72 14.14
CA ILE A 9 66.18 -2.95 12.94
C ILE A 9 65.37 -1.66 12.99
N VAL A 10 66.09 -0.54 12.96
CA VAL A 10 65.52 0.81 12.87
C VAL A 10 65.39 1.18 11.39
N LEU A 11 64.26 1.79 11.02
CA LEU A 11 64.19 2.68 9.87
C LEU A 11 63.40 3.92 10.28
N ASP A 12 64.07 5.06 10.22
CA ASP A 12 63.51 6.37 10.52
C ASP A 12 62.78 6.95 9.30
N SER A 13 61.68 7.65 9.60
CA SER A 13 61.29 8.96 9.10
C SER A 13 61.72 9.41 7.68
N ASP A 14 60.72 9.56 6.78
CA ASP A 14 60.38 10.87 6.19
C ASP A 14 59.19 10.79 5.21
N SER A 15 58.18 11.67 5.36
CA SER A 15 57.38 12.33 4.31
C SER A 15 56.14 13.04 4.89
N ASP A 16 55.76 14.16 4.28
CA ASP A 16 54.81 15.16 4.81
C ASP A 16 53.45 15.20 4.08
N ASP A 17 52.54 16.01 4.64
CA ASP A 17 51.35 16.67 4.03
C ASP A 17 50.00 15.91 3.77
N GLY A 18 48.92 16.61 4.15
CA GLY A 18 47.78 16.89 3.26
C GLY A 18 46.62 15.89 3.11
N GLY A 19 45.39 16.25 3.56
CA GLY A 19 44.19 15.49 3.14
C GLY A 19 42.87 15.63 3.93
N SER A 20 42.40 16.83 4.23
CA SER A 20 41.18 17.09 5.02
C SER A 20 39.92 16.30 4.63
N THR A 21 39.17 15.81 5.63
CA THR A 21 37.78 15.30 5.46
C THR A 21 36.75 16.32 5.97
N PRO A 22 35.56 16.43 5.34
CA PRO A 22 34.45 17.21 5.88
C PRO A 22 33.32 16.31 6.44
N ALA A 23 33.22 16.23 7.77
CA ALA A 23 31.99 15.79 8.42
C ALA A 23 30.93 16.91 8.39
N SER A 24 29.65 16.56 8.54
CA SER A 24 28.57 17.55 8.72
C SER A 24 27.51 17.07 9.71
N SER A 25 27.74 17.41 10.98
CA SER A 25 26.77 17.25 12.05
C SER A 25 25.67 18.31 11.96
N ARG A 26 24.42 17.93 12.23
CA ARG A 26 23.35 18.87 12.60
C ARG A 26 22.63 18.38 13.85
N SER A 27 23.10 18.88 14.98
CA SER A 27 22.31 19.00 16.20
C SER A 27 21.32 20.17 16.06
N SER A 28 20.24 20.11 16.82
CA SER A 28 19.36 21.24 17.11
C SER A 28 19.06 21.20 18.61
N THR A 29 19.25 22.32 19.29
CA THR A 29 19.14 22.43 20.75
C THR A 29 17.68 22.38 21.22
N ALA A 30 17.46 21.78 22.39
CA ALA A 30 16.28 22.06 23.20
C ALA A 30 16.67 23.13 24.22
N ASN A 31 15.85 24.16 24.37
CA ASN A 31 15.94 25.05 25.53
C ASN A 31 15.10 24.43 26.65
N ASP A 32 15.67 24.39 27.83
CA ASP A 32 14.97 24.10 29.08
C ASP A 32 14.44 25.41 29.67
N ASP A 33 13.30 25.37 30.36
CA ASP A 33 12.84 26.45 31.23
C ASP A 33 12.02 25.86 32.37
N THR A 34 12.47 26.12 33.60
CA THR A 34 12.03 25.41 34.80
C THR A 34 11.53 26.40 35.86
N THR A 35 10.25 26.30 36.21
CA THR A 35 9.64 27.06 37.31
C THR A 35 8.80 26.15 38.20
N GLU A 36 9.45 25.55 39.20
CA GLU A 36 8.76 25.12 40.42
C GLU A 36 8.63 26.30 41.39
N LEU A 37 7.53 26.38 42.15
CA LEU A 37 7.56 26.56 43.62
C LEU A 37 6.16 26.55 44.27
N ASN A 38 6.14 26.06 45.52
CA ASN A 38 5.18 26.30 46.61
C ASN A 38 3.70 25.88 46.48
N THR A 39 3.40 24.67 46.96
CA THR A 39 2.89 24.44 48.34
C THR A 39 1.91 25.46 48.95
N THR A 40 0.66 25.04 49.23
CA THR A 40 0.04 25.03 50.59
C THR A 40 -1.41 24.48 50.61
N GLY A 41 -1.78 23.78 51.69
CA GLY A 41 -3.17 23.45 52.08
C GLY A 41 -3.85 22.27 51.33
N GLY A 42 -4.80 21.53 51.92
CA GLY A 42 -5.25 21.50 53.32
C GLY A 42 -6.68 20.93 53.49
N SER A 43 -6.86 19.97 54.42
CA SER A 43 -8.15 19.47 54.96
C SER A 43 -9.20 18.82 54.03
N THR A 44 -9.11 17.48 53.93
CA THR A 44 -10.06 16.47 54.48
C THR A 44 -11.57 16.79 54.63
N THR A 45 -12.41 15.73 54.48
CA THR A 45 -13.83 15.55 54.90
C THR A 45 -14.93 16.12 53.97
N THR A 46 -16.16 15.56 53.86
CA THR A 46 -16.71 14.18 54.03
C THR A 46 -18.11 14.07 53.38
N GLY A 47 -18.45 12.90 52.81
CA GLY A 47 -19.82 12.33 52.78
C GLY A 47 -20.83 12.90 51.77
N GLY A 48 -22.03 12.27 51.69
CA GLY A 48 -23.24 13.00 51.24
C GLY A 48 -24.05 12.53 50.01
N ARG A 49 -24.04 11.24 49.64
CA ARG A 49 -25.12 10.52 48.92
C ARG A 49 -26.41 11.33 48.60
N SER A 50 -26.78 11.45 47.31
CA SER A 50 -28.15 11.22 46.81
C SER A 50 -28.28 11.20 45.29
N GLU A 51 -29.37 10.61 44.80
CA GLU A 51 -29.65 10.32 43.39
C GLU A 51 -30.36 11.49 42.69
N LYS A 52 -30.20 11.61 41.36
CA LYS A 52 -31.34 11.96 40.49
C LYS A 52 -31.17 11.48 39.04
N ARG A 53 -32.28 11.05 38.46
CA ARG A 53 -32.40 10.66 37.04
C ARG A 53 -32.66 11.89 36.16
N SER A 54 -31.97 11.97 35.04
CA SER A 54 -32.38 12.73 33.83
C SER A 54 -31.83 11.96 32.62
N SER A 55 -32.63 11.09 32.00
CA SER A 55 -33.63 11.39 30.97
C SER A 55 -33.05 11.21 29.57
N ALA A 56 -33.50 10.17 28.85
CA ALA A 56 -32.99 9.85 27.53
C ALA A 56 -33.67 10.68 26.43
N GLN A 57 -32.91 11.50 25.72
CA GLN A 57 -33.30 11.99 24.39
C GLN A 57 -32.92 10.94 23.33
N GLY A 58 -33.93 10.33 22.70
CA GLY A 58 -33.72 9.26 21.73
C GLY A 58 -33.08 9.73 20.42
N LYS A 59 -32.00 9.08 19.99
CA LYS A 59 -31.52 9.20 18.59
C LYS A 59 -32.51 8.48 17.68
N LYS A 60 -33.14 9.22 16.75
CA LYS A 60 -33.97 8.63 15.69
C LYS A 60 -33.16 7.58 14.92
N PRO A 61 -33.72 6.40 14.61
CA PRO A 61 -33.04 5.43 13.76
C PRO A 61 -32.97 5.99 12.33
N THR A 62 -31.76 6.28 11.86
CA THR A 62 -31.53 6.56 10.44
C THR A 62 -31.76 5.28 9.65
N VAL A 63 -32.89 5.20 8.95
CA VAL A 63 -33.20 4.07 8.05
C VAL A 63 -32.25 4.13 6.86
N GLU A 64 -31.13 3.41 6.96
CA GLU A 64 -30.21 3.23 5.86
C GLU A 64 -30.95 2.51 4.72
N LYS A 65 -31.09 3.19 3.57
CA LYS A 65 -31.61 2.59 2.35
C LYS A 65 -30.61 1.53 1.86
N LYS A 66 -30.80 0.29 2.31
CA LYS A 66 -30.11 -0.91 1.80
C LYS A 66 -30.27 -0.98 0.28
N ASN A 67 -29.18 -1.30 -0.41
CA ASN A 67 -29.24 -1.52 -1.86
C ASN A 67 -30.02 -2.80 -2.19
N PRO A 68 -30.98 -2.78 -3.14
CA PRO A 68 -31.63 -4.01 -3.62
C PRO A 68 -30.64 -4.85 -4.43
N ILE A 69 -30.67 -6.17 -4.25
CA ILE A 69 -29.74 -7.09 -4.93
C ILE A 69 -30.04 -7.09 -6.44
N GLY A 70 -29.09 -6.61 -7.24
CA GLY A 70 -29.17 -6.63 -8.69
C GLY A 70 -28.97 -8.03 -9.29
N LYS A 71 -29.61 -8.30 -10.44
CA LYS A 71 -29.62 -9.61 -11.11
C LYS A 71 -28.23 -10.22 -11.24
N GLU A 72 -27.24 -9.45 -11.70
CA GLU A 72 -25.88 -9.97 -11.94
C GLU A 72 -25.20 -10.42 -10.63
N PHE A 73 -25.53 -9.81 -9.49
CA PHE A 73 -25.01 -10.21 -8.19
C PHE A 73 -25.75 -11.42 -7.63
N GLN A 74 -27.07 -11.52 -7.85
CA GLN A 74 -27.83 -12.74 -7.51
C GLN A 74 -27.28 -13.97 -8.25
N GLU A 75 -27.00 -13.85 -9.56
CA GLU A 75 -26.39 -14.90 -10.37
C GLU A 75 -25.00 -15.36 -9.87
N LEU A 76 -24.27 -14.50 -9.16
CA LEU A 76 -23.03 -14.86 -8.45
C LEU A 76 -23.33 -15.63 -7.17
N LEU A 77 -24.24 -15.14 -6.32
CA LEU A 77 -24.60 -15.81 -5.05
C LEU A 77 -25.10 -17.24 -5.30
N ASP A 78 -25.93 -17.43 -6.31
CA ASP A 78 -26.48 -18.75 -6.67
C ASP A 78 -25.41 -19.67 -7.28
N ALA A 79 -24.44 -19.11 -8.02
CA ALA A 79 -23.28 -19.86 -8.48
C ALA A 79 -22.37 -20.29 -7.32
N CYS A 80 -22.23 -19.46 -6.28
CA CYS A 80 -21.44 -19.80 -5.09
C CYS A 80 -22.10 -20.92 -4.27
N ARG A 81 -23.41 -20.85 -4.00
CA ARG A 81 -24.15 -21.92 -3.31
C ARG A 81 -24.16 -23.24 -4.08
N LYS A 82 -24.11 -23.19 -5.42
CA LYS A 82 -23.98 -24.38 -6.27
C LYS A 82 -22.55 -24.93 -6.33
N ALA A 83 -21.54 -24.08 -6.14
CA ALA A 83 -20.14 -24.48 -6.12
C ALA A 83 -19.73 -25.09 -4.76
N ASP A 84 -20.27 -24.56 -3.67
CA ASP A 84 -20.02 -25.03 -2.30
C ASP A 84 -21.25 -24.81 -1.41
N SER A 85 -21.84 -25.91 -0.93
CA SER A 85 -23.00 -25.91 -0.02
C SER A 85 -22.61 -25.88 1.48
N SER A 86 -21.34 -25.60 1.81
CA SER A 86 -20.86 -25.57 3.18
C SER A 86 -21.41 -24.39 3.98
N LYS A 87 -21.46 -24.58 5.30
CA LYS A 87 -21.83 -23.53 6.26
C LYS A 87 -20.88 -22.32 6.20
N ASP A 88 -19.62 -22.53 5.80
CA ASP A 88 -18.63 -21.46 5.66
C ASP A 88 -18.86 -20.62 4.40
N MET A 89 -19.30 -21.24 3.29
CA MET A 89 -19.73 -20.51 2.10
C MET A 89 -20.96 -19.63 2.39
N GLU A 90 -22.00 -20.17 3.02
CA GLU A 90 -23.20 -19.39 3.37
C GLU A 90 -22.87 -18.27 4.37
N THR A 91 -22.01 -18.55 5.36
CA THR A 91 -21.52 -17.53 6.30
C THR A 91 -20.75 -16.40 5.60
N LEU A 92 -20.01 -16.70 4.53
CA LEU A 92 -19.33 -15.71 3.68
C LEU A 92 -20.34 -14.91 2.84
N ILE A 93 -21.35 -15.57 2.26
CA ILE A 93 -22.42 -14.95 1.48
C ILE A 93 -23.19 -13.93 2.34
N GLU A 94 -23.71 -14.34 3.49
CA GLU A 94 -24.45 -13.45 4.40
C GLU A 94 -23.57 -12.32 4.93
N ARG A 95 -22.46 -12.66 5.61
CA ARG A 95 -21.72 -11.70 6.45
C ARG A 95 -20.77 -10.79 5.67
N LYS A 96 -20.41 -11.16 4.43
CA LYS A 96 -19.54 -10.37 3.57
C LYS A 96 -20.23 -9.94 2.28
N LEU A 97 -20.65 -10.87 1.41
CA LEU A 97 -21.14 -10.50 0.07
C LEU A 97 -22.42 -9.66 0.15
N ILE A 98 -23.49 -10.20 0.72
CA ILE A 98 -24.78 -9.48 0.87
C ILE A 98 -24.58 -8.24 1.76
N ARG A 99 -24.03 -8.42 2.97
CA ARG A 99 -23.85 -7.32 3.93
C ARG A 99 -23.02 -6.16 3.42
N TYR A 100 -21.97 -6.39 2.62
CA TYR A 100 -21.19 -5.29 2.04
C TYR A 100 -21.91 -4.68 0.83
N TYR A 101 -22.55 -5.49 -0.02
CA TYR A 101 -23.35 -4.99 -1.14
C TYR A 101 -24.43 -4.00 -0.70
N GLU A 102 -25.14 -4.28 0.39
CA GLU A 102 -26.19 -3.41 0.95
C GLU A 102 -25.72 -2.00 1.35
N ILE A 103 -24.44 -1.84 1.73
CA ILE A 103 -23.89 -0.62 2.38
C ILE A 103 -22.83 0.13 1.54
N VAL A 104 -22.50 -0.37 0.36
CA VAL A 104 -21.65 0.31 -0.64
C VAL A 104 -22.46 1.40 -1.37
N HIS A 105 -21.80 2.35 -2.04
CA HIS A 105 -22.53 3.41 -2.76
C HIS A 105 -23.30 2.86 -3.99
N PRO A 106 -24.57 3.26 -4.23
CA PRO A 106 -25.37 2.80 -5.36
C PRO A 106 -24.66 2.91 -6.72
N ASP A 107 -23.98 4.03 -6.98
CA ASP A 107 -23.30 4.30 -8.26
C ASP A 107 -22.25 3.24 -8.60
N TYR A 108 -21.57 2.67 -7.58
CA TYR A 108 -20.57 1.63 -7.79
C TYR A 108 -21.22 0.27 -8.10
N ILE A 109 -22.24 -0.16 -7.35
CA ILE A 109 -22.92 -1.43 -7.64
C ILE A 109 -23.75 -1.37 -8.94
N GLY A 110 -24.15 -0.17 -9.37
CA GLY A 110 -24.73 0.09 -10.68
C GLY A 110 -23.69 0.19 -11.81
N SER A 111 -22.40 0.32 -11.48
CA SER A 111 -21.35 0.61 -12.47
C SER A 111 -21.11 -0.54 -13.45
N LYS A 112 -20.75 -0.17 -14.69
CA LYS A 112 -20.41 -1.12 -15.75
C LYS A 112 -19.13 -1.92 -15.47
N SER A 113 -18.21 -1.40 -14.64
CA SER A 113 -17.00 -2.11 -14.20
C SER A 113 -17.34 -3.19 -13.17
N PHE A 114 -18.06 -2.84 -12.10
CA PHE A 114 -18.47 -3.80 -11.08
C PHE A 114 -19.33 -4.93 -11.65
N LYS A 115 -20.35 -4.61 -12.46
CA LYS A 115 -21.19 -5.62 -13.13
C LYS A 115 -20.35 -6.59 -13.97
N LYS A 116 -19.39 -6.10 -14.75
CA LYS A 116 -18.45 -6.94 -15.52
C LYS A 116 -17.56 -7.81 -14.62
N ALA A 117 -17.04 -7.27 -13.52
CA ALA A 117 -16.23 -8.03 -12.57
C ALA A 117 -17.03 -9.17 -11.92
N VAL A 118 -18.27 -8.89 -11.50
CA VAL A 118 -19.21 -9.89 -10.97
C VAL A 118 -19.52 -10.96 -12.01
N THR A 119 -19.86 -10.60 -13.25
CA THR A 119 -20.11 -11.59 -14.33
C THR A 119 -18.87 -12.44 -14.63
N LYS A 120 -17.67 -11.85 -14.67
CA LYS A 120 -16.41 -12.58 -14.86
C LYS A 120 -16.17 -13.60 -13.74
N VAL A 121 -16.25 -13.16 -12.48
CA VAL A 121 -16.06 -14.06 -11.32
C VAL A 121 -17.13 -15.15 -11.27
N THR A 122 -18.38 -14.84 -11.66
CA THR A 122 -19.45 -15.83 -11.80
C THR A 122 -19.10 -16.92 -12.81
N ALA A 123 -18.52 -16.57 -13.95
CA ALA A 123 -18.04 -17.54 -14.94
C ALA A 123 -16.86 -18.37 -14.40
N GLU A 124 -15.89 -17.74 -13.73
CA GLU A 124 -14.74 -18.45 -13.13
C GLU A 124 -15.14 -19.41 -12.00
N VAL A 125 -16.14 -19.06 -11.17
CA VAL A 125 -16.71 -19.95 -10.15
C VAL A 125 -17.45 -21.13 -10.79
N ARG A 126 -18.22 -20.90 -11.87
CA ARG A 126 -18.89 -21.98 -12.62
C ARG A 126 -17.90 -22.92 -13.33
N ALA A 127 -16.74 -22.40 -13.77
CA ALA A 127 -15.69 -23.18 -14.43
C ALA A 127 -14.74 -23.91 -13.46
N THR A 128 -14.49 -23.33 -12.27
CA THR A 128 -13.58 -23.89 -11.25
C THR A 128 -14.22 -23.83 -9.84
N PRO A 129 -15.25 -24.65 -9.55
CA PRO A 129 -15.98 -24.61 -8.28
C PRO A 129 -15.09 -24.81 -7.05
N ASN A 130 -14.10 -25.69 -7.15
CA ASN A 130 -13.11 -26.00 -6.10
C ASN A 130 -12.25 -24.80 -5.67
N LEU A 131 -12.21 -23.71 -6.44
CA LEU A 131 -11.45 -22.50 -6.14
C LEU A 131 -12.35 -21.30 -5.76
N VAL A 132 -13.65 -21.52 -5.52
CA VAL A 132 -14.66 -20.47 -5.27
C VAL A 132 -14.23 -19.41 -4.24
N PHE A 133 -13.64 -19.80 -3.10
CA PHE A 133 -13.15 -18.86 -2.08
C PHE A 133 -12.05 -17.93 -2.60
N LEU A 134 -11.14 -18.41 -3.46
CA LEU A 134 -10.08 -17.62 -4.08
C LEU A 134 -10.67 -16.67 -5.14
N LYS A 135 -11.60 -17.16 -5.97
CA LYS A 135 -12.28 -16.34 -6.99
C LYS A 135 -13.10 -15.20 -6.38
N LEU A 136 -13.73 -15.44 -5.23
CA LEU A 136 -14.50 -14.44 -4.48
C LEU A 136 -13.66 -13.38 -3.77
N ALA A 137 -12.38 -13.63 -3.51
CA ALA A 137 -11.54 -12.76 -2.69
C ALA A 137 -11.53 -11.29 -3.17
N ASN A 138 -11.44 -11.08 -4.49
CA ASN A 138 -11.40 -9.74 -5.10
C ASN A 138 -12.73 -8.99 -4.93
N ILE A 139 -13.87 -9.65 -5.17
CA ILE A 139 -15.21 -9.05 -5.00
C ILE A 139 -15.46 -8.70 -3.54
N VAL A 140 -15.06 -9.57 -2.61
CA VAL A 140 -15.14 -9.34 -1.17
C VAL A 140 -14.25 -8.16 -0.74
N GLU A 141 -13.03 -8.05 -1.29
CA GLU A 141 -12.10 -6.97 -0.96
C GLU A 141 -12.55 -5.61 -1.52
N GLU A 142 -13.02 -5.55 -2.77
CA GLU A 142 -13.57 -4.31 -3.34
C GLU A 142 -14.83 -3.81 -2.60
N LEU A 143 -15.80 -4.69 -2.34
CA LEU A 143 -16.99 -4.32 -1.55
C LEU A 143 -16.61 -3.89 -0.13
N ASN A 144 -15.62 -4.54 0.49
CA ASN A 144 -15.10 -4.15 1.81
C ASN A 144 -14.35 -2.81 1.80
N ALA A 145 -13.70 -2.45 0.69
CA ALA A 145 -13.00 -1.18 0.52
C ALA A 145 -13.95 0.00 0.23
N ARG A 146 -15.07 -0.25 -0.47
CA ARG A 146 -16.04 0.78 -0.88
C ARG A 146 -17.31 0.85 0.00
N ARG A 147 -17.41 0.05 1.07
CA ARG A 147 -18.48 0.16 2.06
C ARG A 147 -18.46 1.55 2.70
N LYS A 148 -19.63 2.15 2.94
CA LYS A 148 -19.71 3.43 3.66
C LYS A 148 -19.02 3.32 5.02
N SER A 149 -17.95 4.09 5.23
CA SER A 149 -17.30 4.20 6.53
C SER A 149 -18.26 4.84 7.52
N ARG A 150 -18.33 4.31 8.75
CA ARG A 150 -19.12 4.91 9.85
C ARG A 150 -18.39 6.12 10.47
N SER A 151 -17.73 6.89 9.62
CA SER A 151 -16.86 8.03 9.89
C SER A 151 -16.60 8.76 8.56
N VAL A 152 -16.34 10.07 8.62
CA VAL A 152 -16.23 10.98 7.46
C VAL A 152 -17.57 11.18 6.71
N ALA A 153 -18.53 11.81 7.41
CA ALA A 153 -19.77 12.31 6.81
C ALA A 153 -20.30 13.59 7.53
N THR A 154 -19.39 14.45 8.01
CA THR A 154 -19.66 15.75 8.64
C THR A 154 -18.41 16.65 8.57
N ALA A 155 -18.13 17.21 7.39
CA ALA A 155 -17.08 18.23 7.15
C ALA A 155 -17.19 18.78 5.70
N ALA A 156 -18.38 19.25 5.30
CA ALA A 156 -18.64 19.71 3.93
C ALA A 156 -19.77 20.76 3.83
N ASP A 157 -19.93 21.59 4.87
CA ASP A 157 -20.81 22.76 4.85
C ASP A 157 -20.13 23.88 5.65
N GLU A 158 -19.43 24.77 4.95
CA GLU A 158 -19.45 26.21 5.22
C GLU A 158 -18.83 26.95 4.02
N LYS A 159 -19.37 28.14 3.71
CA LYS A 159 -18.78 29.08 2.75
C LYS A 159 -17.90 30.05 3.53
N ASP A 160 -16.88 30.61 2.86
CA ASP A 160 -16.99 32.03 2.52
C ASP A 160 -15.98 32.48 1.46
N ASN A 161 -16.23 33.67 0.90
CA ASN A 161 -15.40 34.32 -0.11
C ASN A 161 -15.64 35.84 -0.08
N PRO A 162 -14.57 36.65 -0.03
CA PRO A 162 -14.61 37.95 -0.68
C PRO A 162 -13.42 38.25 -1.61
N ALA A 163 -13.80 38.87 -2.73
CA ALA A 163 -13.15 39.89 -3.56
C ALA A 163 -11.90 40.67 -3.04
N ALA A 164 -11.13 41.38 -3.88
CA ALA A 164 -10.90 41.34 -5.34
C ALA A 164 -9.83 42.39 -5.76
N ALA A 165 -9.00 42.09 -6.76
CA ALA A 165 -8.23 43.06 -7.56
C ALA A 165 -7.66 42.40 -8.85
N GLY A 166 -7.49 43.08 -10.01
CA GLY A 166 -7.94 44.44 -10.31
C GLY A 166 -7.18 45.25 -11.38
N VAL A 167 -6.70 44.70 -12.52
CA VAL A 167 -6.10 45.46 -13.66
C VAL A 167 -6.48 44.85 -15.03
N THR A 168 -6.50 45.63 -16.13
CA THR A 168 -7.12 45.29 -17.44
C THR A 168 -6.39 45.86 -18.69
N VAL A 169 -6.81 45.45 -19.91
CA VAL A 169 -6.45 45.99 -21.28
C VAL A 169 -5.03 45.63 -21.80
N THR A 170 -4.68 45.33 -23.08
CA THR A 170 -5.30 44.98 -24.42
C THR A 170 -4.51 43.77 -25.01
N ARG A 171 -4.84 43.01 -26.08
CA ARG A 171 -5.81 43.00 -27.21
C ARG A 171 -5.38 43.56 -28.60
N ALA A 172 -4.56 42.79 -29.33
CA ALA A 172 -4.53 42.70 -30.81
C ALA A 172 -4.38 41.22 -31.26
N THR A 173 -4.74 40.70 -32.44
CA THR A 173 -5.81 40.86 -33.47
C THR A 173 -5.29 40.07 -34.69
N SER A 174 -5.81 38.85 -34.92
CA SER A 174 -6.41 38.30 -36.18
C SER A 174 -5.72 38.47 -37.57
N PRO A 175 -6.11 37.76 -38.67
CA PRO A 175 -7.38 37.05 -38.88
C PRO A 175 -7.38 35.72 -39.69
N THR A 176 -8.62 35.23 -39.96
CA THR A 176 -9.04 34.37 -41.09
C THR A 176 -8.77 32.86 -40.99
N THR A 177 -9.67 31.90 -41.24
CA THR A 177 -11.18 31.74 -41.31
C THR A 177 -11.46 30.20 -41.20
N THR A 178 -12.64 29.55 -41.32
CA THR A 178 -14.04 29.81 -41.78
C THR A 178 -15.06 29.03 -40.92
N ASP A 179 -16.35 29.28 -41.19
CA ASP A 179 -17.58 28.44 -41.12
C ASP A 179 -17.50 26.96 -40.64
N GLY A 180 -18.49 26.41 -39.92
CA GLY A 180 -19.75 27.01 -39.45
C GLY A 180 -20.76 25.99 -38.87
N VAL A 181 -21.99 26.44 -38.57
CA VAL A 181 -23.21 25.67 -38.21
C VAL A 181 -23.38 25.15 -36.75
N ALA A 182 -23.98 26.03 -35.94
CA ALA A 182 -25.19 25.80 -35.10
C ALA A 182 -25.18 25.15 -33.69
N ASN A 183 -26.18 25.62 -32.92
CA ASN A 183 -26.84 25.04 -31.73
C ASN A 183 -26.05 24.88 -30.40
N ASN A 184 -26.02 25.97 -29.63
CA ASN A 184 -25.99 25.91 -28.16
C ASN A 184 -27.38 26.21 -27.58
N SER A 185 -28.04 25.22 -26.99
CA SER A 185 -29.16 25.41 -26.07
C SER A 185 -28.69 25.03 -24.67
N ALA A 186 -28.82 25.94 -23.70
CA ALA A 186 -28.30 25.75 -22.35
C ALA A 186 -29.42 25.41 -21.35
N ASP A 187 -29.40 24.20 -20.80
CA ASP A 187 -29.95 23.85 -19.47
C ASP A 187 -29.40 22.48 -18.98
N SER A 188 -29.82 22.01 -17.80
CA SER A 188 -29.60 20.69 -17.20
C SER A 188 -28.19 20.41 -16.67
N GLY A 189 -27.75 21.25 -15.73
CA GLY A 189 -26.45 21.24 -15.04
C GLY A 189 -26.10 20.03 -14.14
N SER A 190 -26.58 18.81 -14.43
CA SER A 190 -26.24 17.59 -13.66
C SER A 190 -25.56 16.50 -14.51
N ASN A 191 -26.13 16.13 -15.66
CA ASN A 191 -25.59 15.07 -16.53
C ASN A 191 -24.34 15.46 -17.37
N SER A 192 -23.92 16.73 -17.33
CA SER A 192 -22.69 17.18 -18.02
C SER A 192 -21.42 16.62 -17.37
N THR A 193 -21.43 16.36 -16.06
CA THR A 193 -20.23 15.95 -15.31
C THR A 193 -19.91 14.46 -15.48
N THR A 194 -20.93 13.60 -15.43
CA THR A 194 -20.83 12.15 -15.66
C THR A 194 -20.35 11.85 -17.08
N SER A 195 -21.00 12.43 -18.09
CA SER A 195 -20.61 12.25 -19.50
C SER A 195 -19.19 12.77 -19.82
N LYS A 196 -18.70 13.81 -19.14
CA LYS A 196 -17.29 14.24 -19.22
C LYS A 196 -16.33 13.23 -18.57
N LYS A 197 -16.65 12.72 -17.38
CA LYS A 197 -15.87 11.65 -16.71
C LYS A 197 -15.81 10.38 -17.57
N ASP A 198 -16.93 9.93 -18.14
CA ASP A 198 -16.99 8.73 -18.99
C ASP A 198 -16.11 8.85 -20.24
N ARG A 199 -16.10 10.03 -20.89
CA ARG A 199 -15.17 10.31 -22.01
C ARG A 199 -13.71 10.28 -21.56
N GLN A 200 -13.40 10.82 -20.38
CA GLN A 200 -12.04 10.81 -19.82
C GLN A 200 -11.58 9.40 -19.44
N ILE A 201 -12.43 8.60 -18.79
CA ILE A 201 -12.22 7.17 -18.48
C ILE A 201 -11.97 6.38 -19.77
N THR A 202 -12.77 6.63 -20.83
CA THR A 202 -12.60 5.96 -22.13
C THR A 202 -11.25 6.30 -22.77
N ARG A 203 -10.84 7.58 -22.74
CA ARG A 203 -9.54 8.02 -23.25
C ARG A 203 -8.37 7.39 -22.46
N LEU A 204 -8.43 7.40 -21.13
CA LEU A 204 -7.39 6.81 -20.27
C LEU A 204 -7.26 5.30 -20.49
N ASN A 205 -8.37 4.56 -20.55
CA ASN A 205 -8.36 3.13 -20.87
C ASN A 205 -7.74 2.84 -22.26
N ARG A 206 -8.05 3.65 -23.28
CA ARG A 206 -7.44 3.49 -24.61
C ARG A 206 -5.93 3.80 -24.59
N THR A 207 -5.50 4.82 -23.86
CA THR A 207 -4.07 5.11 -23.67
C THR A 207 -3.36 3.97 -22.93
N LEU A 208 -3.95 3.44 -21.86
CA LEU A 208 -3.40 2.32 -21.09
C LEU A 208 -3.24 1.07 -21.96
N TYR A 209 -4.25 0.72 -22.77
CA TYR A 209 -4.17 -0.40 -23.71
C TYR A 209 -3.02 -0.25 -24.73
N VAL A 210 -2.82 0.95 -25.28
CA VAL A 210 -1.72 1.21 -26.23
C VAL A 210 -0.36 1.13 -25.54
N LEU A 211 -0.26 1.63 -24.30
CA LEU A 211 0.95 1.49 -23.49
C LEU A 211 1.26 0.04 -23.16
N MET A 212 0.27 -0.76 -22.75
CA MET A 212 0.45 -2.20 -22.49
C MET A 212 0.96 -2.95 -23.72
N LYS A 213 0.39 -2.72 -24.91
CA LYS A 213 0.89 -3.33 -26.15
C LYS A 213 2.32 -2.91 -26.49
N ARG A 214 2.70 -1.66 -26.22
CA ARG A 214 4.07 -1.19 -26.46
C ARG A 214 5.05 -1.68 -25.39
N ILE A 215 4.62 -1.87 -24.14
CA ILE A 215 5.43 -2.52 -23.08
C ILE A 215 5.76 -3.95 -23.52
N GLN A 216 4.74 -4.75 -23.86
CA GLN A 216 4.91 -6.11 -24.35
C GLN A 216 5.91 -6.17 -25.53
N GLN A 217 5.73 -5.32 -26.55
CA GLN A 217 6.64 -5.25 -27.70
C GLN A 217 8.10 -4.88 -27.33
N MET A 218 8.34 -4.19 -26.22
CA MET A 218 9.69 -3.83 -25.75
C MET A 218 10.26 -4.83 -24.73
N GLU A 219 9.43 -5.75 -24.21
CA GLU A 219 9.83 -6.88 -23.36
C GLU A 219 10.13 -8.14 -24.19
N GLU A 220 9.42 -8.33 -25.30
CA GLU A 220 9.62 -9.42 -26.27
C GLU A 220 10.77 -9.14 -27.26
N ALA A 221 11.22 -7.89 -27.38
CA ALA A 221 12.28 -7.50 -28.30
C ALA A 221 13.68 -7.63 -27.70
N GLU A 222 14.62 -8.16 -28.49
CA GLU A 222 16.03 -8.29 -28.10
C GLU A 222 16.66 -6.96 -27.68
N VAL A 223 17.66 -7.03 -26.80
CA VAL A 223 18.35 -5.85 -26.24
C VAL A 223 19.62 -5.57 -27.04
N ASP A 224 19.56 -4.54 -27.89
CA ASP A 224 20.78 -3.99 -28.49
C ASP A 224 21.58 -3.18 -27.45
N PHE A 225 22.77 -3.69 -27.14
CA PHE A 225 23.72 -3.07 -26.21
C PHE A 225 24.37 -1.79 -26.76
N ASN A 226 24.32 -1.54 -28.07
CA ASN A 226 24.92 -0.35 -28.67
C ASN A 226 24.08 0.93 -28.46
N HIS A 227 22.80 0.80 -28.06
CA HIS A 227 21.85 1.92 -27.96
C HIS A 227 21.47 2.27 -26.51
N GLU A 228 22.44 2.43 -25.60
CA GLU A 228 22.24 2.66 -24.15
C GLU A 228 21.03 3.55 -23.80
N THR A 229 20.98 4.77 -24.35
CA THR A 229 19.97 5.80 -24.02
C THR A 229 18.54 5.43 -24.43
N ASN A 230 18.34 4.59 -25.45
CA ASN A 230 17.03 4.29 -26.05
C ASN A 230 16.79 2.78 -26.32
N SER A 231 17.58 1.91 -25.67
CA SER A 231 17.45 0.45 -25.74
C SER A 231 16.03 -0.02 -25.41
N THR A 232 15.64 -1.19 -25.93
CA THR A 232 14.33 -1.82 -25.70
C THR A 232 14.00 -1.90 -24.20
N TYR A 233 14.96 -2.33 -23.39
CA TYR A 233 14.87 -2.34 -21.93
C TYR A 233 14.56 -0.97 -21.30
N VAL A 234 15.33 0.08 -21.64
CA VAL A 234 15.11 1.44 -21.09
C VAL A 234 13.78 2.02 -21.57
N MET A 235 13.38 1.72 -22.80
CA MET A 235 12.08 2.13 -23.35
C MET A 235 10.91 1.41 -22.67
N ALA A 236 11.02 0.11 -22.40
CA ALA A 236 10.02 -0.65 -21.64
C ALA A 236 9.74 -0.01 -20.28
N GLU A 237 10.77 0.37 -19.52
CA GLU A 237 10.61 1.02 -18.21
C GLU A 237 9.97 2.42 -18.32
N ARG A 238 10.33 3.22 -19.35
CA ARG A 238 9.66 4.49 -19.63
C ARG A 238 8.17 4.30 -19.91
N TYR A 239 7.79 3.28 -20.68
CA TYR A 239 6.38 2.97 -20.94
C TYR A 239 5.66 2.42 -19.69
N LYS A 240 6.31 1.57 -18.88
CA LYS A 240 5.78 1.08 -17.59
C LYS A 240 5.46 2.22 -16.63
N LYS A 241 6.41 3.15 -16.43
CA LYS A 241 6.19 4.37 -15.63
C LYS A 241 5.00 5.17 -16.15
N ARG A 242 4.89 5.37 -17.47
CA ARG A 242 3.78 6.11 -18.07
C ARG A 242 2.44 5.37 -17.97
N ALA A 243 2.43 4.04 -18.01
CA ALA A 243 1.24 3.24 -17.77
C ALA A 243 0.76 3.37 -16.32
N PHE A 244 1.67 3.39 -15.35
CA PHE A 244 1.36 3.65 -13.94
C PHE A 244 0.73 5.04 -13.74
N GLU A 245 1.31 6.10 -14.32
CA GLU A 245 0.72 7.46 -14.27
C GLU A 245 -0.71 7.55 -14.85
N VAL A 246 -1.02 6.72 -15.86
CA VAL A 246 -2.36 6.65 -16.48
C VAL A 246 -3.31 5.83 -15.62
N TYR A 247 -2.83 4.73 -15.00
CA TYR A 247 -3.59 3.90 -14.07
C TYR A 247 -3.96 4.66 -12.79
N GLU A 248 -3.02 5.41 -12.19
CA GLU A 248 -3.31 6.23 -11.00
C GLU A 248 -4.42 7.25 -11.28
N LYS A 249 -4.36 7.95 -12.43
CA LYS A 249 -5.39 8.90 -12.85
C LYS A 249 -6.72 8.25 -13.17
N LEU A 250 -6.72 6.99 -13.60
CA LEU A 250 -7.95 6.21 -13.76
C LEU A 250 -8.58 5.96 -12.38
N CYS A 251 -7.79 5.43 -11.43
CA CYS A 251 -8.24 5.19 -10.04
C CYS A 251 -8.74 6.45 -9.34
N ASP A 252 -8.11 7.62 -9.55
CA ASP A 252 -8.55 8.90 -8.98
C ASP A 252 -9.94 9.34 -9.50
N ILE A 253 -10.34 8.92 -10.71
CA ILE A 253 -11.65 9.25 -11.30
C ILE A 253 -12.72 8.22 -10.93
N THR A 254 -12.35 6.94 -10.84
CA THR A 254 -13.27 5.82 -10.56
C THR A 254 -13.33 5.41 -9.09
N GLY A 255 -12.52 6.00 -8.22
CA GLY A 255 -12.52 5.76 -6.77
C GLY A 255 -12.06 4.35 -6.37
N GLU A 256 -11.11 3.76 -7.11
CA GLU A 256 -10.56 2.42 -6.84
C GLU A 256 -9.19 2.51 -6.17
N SER A 257 -8.76 1.42 -5.52
CA SER A 257 -7.50 1.43 -4.78
C SER A 257 -6.28 1.33 -5.70
N LYS A 258 -5.41 2.34 -5.67
CA LYS A 258 -4.09 2.36 -6.32
C LYS A 258 -3.13 1.25 -5.87
N ASN A 259 -3.52 0.44 -4.88
CA ASN A 259 -2.73 -0.68 -4.37
C ASN A 259 -2.60 -1.85 -5.37
N ALA A 260 -3.43 -1.90 -6.43
CA ALA A 260 -3.42 -2.95 -7.46
C ALA A 260 -3.42 -4.39 -6.90
N HIS A 261 -4.10 -4.60 -5.76
CA HIS A 261 -4.16 -5.85 -4.98
C HIS A 261 -2.82 -6.41 -4.45
N ARG A 262 -1.68 -5.78 -4.76
CA ARG A 262 -0.32 -6.28 -4.51
C ARG A 262 -0.03 -6.50 -3.01
N LEU A 263 0.51 -7.67 -2.65
CA LEU A 263 0.71 -8.07 -1.26
C LEU A 263 1.57 -7.11 -0.43
N VAL A 264 2.66 -6.54 -0.98
CA VAL A 264 3.48 -5.55 -0.23
C VAL A 264 2.79 -4.19 -0.03
N ARG A 265 1.69 -3.90 -0.74
CA ARG A 265 0.86 -2.70 -0.50
C ARG A 265 -0.18 -2.93 0.60
N LYS A 266 -0.51 -4.19 0.95
CA LYS A 266 -1.47 -4.50 2.01
C LYS A 266 -0.84 -4.25 3.40
N PRO A 267 -1.49 -3.51 4.33
CA PRO A 267 -0.94 -3.23 5.65
C PRO A 267 -0.65 -4.50 6.45
N ILE A 268 0.49 -4.56 7.14
CA ILE A 268 0.76 -5.62 8.11
C ILE A 268 0.05 -5.36 9.44
N CYS A 269 -0.41 -6.42 10.09
CA CYS A 269 -0.71 -6.40 11.51
C CYS A 269 0.31 -7.28 12.21
N PHE A 270 1.07 -6.69 13.14
CA PHE A 270 2.01 -7.41 13.99
C PHE A 270 1.34 -7.66 15.35
N GLN A 271 1.40 -8.90 15.82
CA GLN A 271 0.81 -9.34 17.10
C GLN A 271 1.79 -10.23 17.89
N GLY A 272 3.10 -10.02 17.71
CA GLY A 272 4.13 -10.96 18.16
C GLY A 272 4.49 -10.91 19.65
N THR A 273 3.92 -9.99 20.43
CA THR A 273 4.18 -9.83 21.87
C THR A 273 2.88 -9.71 22.69
N GLN A 274 2.99 -9.82 24.01
CA GLN A 274 1.87 -9.59 24.94
C GLN A 274 1.42 -8.12 25.08
N TYR A 275 2.16 -7.16 24.52
CA TYR A 275 1.91 -5.72 24.72
C TYR A 275 1.09 -5.15 23.55
N GLY A 276 -0.24 -5.03 23.74
CA GLY A 276 -1.19 -4.65 22.69
C GLY A 276 -0.89 -3.31 22.01
N GLU A 277 -0.62 -2.25 22.76
CA GLU A 277 -0.33 -0.93 22.17
C GLU A 277 1.07 -0.88 21.53
N PHE A 278 2.06 -1.62 22.04
CA PHE A 278 3.35 -1.78 21.34
C PHE A 278 3.19 -2.52 20.01
N ASN A 279 2.41 -3.62 19.98
CA ASN A 279 2.08 -4.35 18.75
C ASN A 279 1.42 -3.40 17.72
N ARG A 280 0.50 -2.55 18.17
CA ARG A 280 -0.19 -1.53 17.37
C ARG A 280 0.76 -0.45 16.86
N THR A 281 1.59 0.12 17.73
CA THR A 281 2.58 1.17 17.40
C THR A 281 3.61 0.65 16.40
N LEU A 282 4.12 -0.56 16.57
CA LEU A 282 5.06 -1.18 15.61
C LEU A 282 4.39 -1.46 14.26
N SER A 283 3.13 -1.93 14.27
CA SER A 283 2.33 -2.08 13.03
C SER A 283 2.16 -0.73 12.31
N GLN A 284 1.82 0.33 13.05
CA GLN A 284 1.66 1.69 12.50
C GLN A 284 2.99 2.25 11.96
N PHE A 285 4.10 2.05 12.67
CA PHE A 285 5.43 2.48 12.23
C PHE A 285 5.77 1.88 10.86
N VAL A 286 5.76 0.55 10.76
CA VAL A 286 6.15 -0.17 9.53
C VAL A 286 5.21 0.14 8.36
N ASN A 287 3.91 0.25 8.61
CA ASN A 287 2.95 0.61 7.56
C ASN A 287 3.08 2.08 7.11
N ARG A 288 3.52 3.00 7.97
CA ARG A 288 3.69 4.42 7.64
C ARG A 288 5.01 4.70 6.93
N THR A 289 6.10 4.05 7.32
CA THR A 289 7.40 4.21 6.62
C THR A 289 7.47 3.37 5.35
N ASN A 290 6.80 2.21 5.33
CA ASN A 290 6.93 1.16 4.32
C ASN A 290 8.39 0.71 4.10
N THR A 291 9.26 0.93 5.09
CA THR A 291 10.65 0.47 5.14
C THR A 291 10.79 -0.77 6.01
N PHE A 292 11.91 -1.48 5.88
CA PHE A 292 12.28 -2.51 6.84
C PHE A 292 12.83 -1.81 8.10
N PRO A 293 12.26 -2.03 9.30
CA PRO A 293 12.74 -1.38 10.53
C PRO A 293 14.11 -1.94 10.92
N ASN A 294 14.97 -1.13 11.53
CA ASN A 294 16.14 -1.63 12.25
C ASN A 294 15.80 -1.93 13.73
N PHE A 295 16.67 -2.62 14.46
CA PHE A 295 16.45 -2.95 15.88
C PHE A 295 16.21 -1.71 16.77
N ARG A 296 16.90 -0.59 16.52
CA ARG A 296 16.76 0.66 17.28
C ARG A 296 15.41 1.33 17.04
N ASP A 297 14.81 1.16 15.86
CA ASP A 297 13.45 1.64 15.58
C ASP A 297 12.41 0.87 16.42
N VAL A 298 12.54 -0.46 16.47
CA VAL A 298 11.67 -1.35 17.28
C VAL A 298 11.84 -1.05 18.77
N LEU A 299 13.07 -0.85 19.23
CA LEU A 299 13.36 -0.47 20.62
C LEU A 299 12.78 0.90 20.98
N LYS A 300 12.90 1.92 20.11
CA LYS A 300 12.26 3.24 20.29
C LYS A 300 10.74 3.13 20.39
N CYS A 301 10.12 2.30 19.55
CA CYS A 301 8.67 2.04 19.62
C CYS A 301 8.28 1.44 20.98
N LEU A 302 9.07 0.50 21.51
CA LEU A 302 8.83 -0.11 22.82
C LEU A 302 9.07 0.87 23.98
N GLN A 303 10.14 1.68 23.93
CA GLN A 303 10.45 2.71 24.91
C GLN A 303 9.33 3.74 25.02
N HIS A 304 8.80 4.23 23.88
CA HIS A 304 7.66 5.12 23.86
C HIS A 304 6.42 4.50 24.52
N CYS A 305 6.14 3.21 24.23
CA CYS A 305 5.00 2.51 24.84
C CYS A 305 5.20 2.26 26.34
N ASN A 306 6.42 1.94 26.78
CA ASN A 306 6.76 1.71 28.18
C ASN A 306 6.47 2.93 29.06
N ILE A 307 6.85 4.12 28.58
CA ILE A 307 6.56 5.41 29.23
C ILE A 307 5.06 5.71 29.17
N LYS A 308 4.47 5.70 27.96
CA LYS A 308 3.09 6.14 27.71
C LYS A 308 2.02 5.25 28.36
N HIS A 309 2.31 3.96 28.55
CA HIS A 309 1.38 2.98 29.10
C HIS A 309 1.89 2.35 30.41
N ALA A 310 2.89 2.97 31.05
CA ALA A 310 3.43 2.60 32.36
C ALA A 310 3.75 1.10 32.54
N TYR A 311 4.37 0.46 31.54
CA TYR A 311 4.63 -0.99 31.55
C TYR A 311 5.72 -1.43 32.56
N GLY A 312 6.43 -0.50 33.20
CA GLY A 312 7.45 -0.80 34.23
C GLY A 312 8.65 -1.60 33.72
N LEU A 313 8.96 -1.56 32.42
CA LEU A 313 10.00 -2.39 31.81
C LEU A 313 11.38 -1.76 32.02
N GLY A 314 12.25 -2.45 32.76
CA GLY A 314 13.69 -2.15 32.80
C GLY A 314 14.39 -2.37 31.45
N VAL A 315 15.54 -1.72 31.27
CA VAL A 315 16.26 -1.64 29.98
C VAL A 315 16.57 -3.01 29.37
N GLU A 316 17.08 -3.96 30.14
CA GLU A 316 17.32 -5.32 29.67
C GLU A 316 16.05 -6.01 29.16
N ARG A 317 14.95 -5.90 29.92
CA ARG A 317 13.68 -6.52 29.57
C ARG A 317 13.13 -5.92 28.28
N MET A 318 13.26 -4.59 28.10
CA MET A 318 12.94 -3.93 26.83
C MET A 318 13.82 -4.44 25.68
N ASN A 319 15.14 -4.57 25.86
CA ASN A 319 16.02 -5.08 24.82
C ASN A 319 15.64 -6.49 24.37
N ARG A 320 15.39 -7.42 25.31
CA ARG A 320 14.97 -8.79 25.02
C ARG A 320 13.62 -8.84 24.26
N ILE A 321 12.63 -8.04 24.69
CA ILE A 321 11.32 -7.94 24.02
C ILE A 321 11.46 -7.32 22.61
N ALA A 322 12.25 -6.25 22.47
CA ALA A 322 12.47 -5.57 21.19
C ALA A 322 13.22 -6.47 20.19
N GLN A 323 14.15 -7.31 20.66
CA GLN A 323 14.91 -8.26 19.83
C GLN A 323 14.00 -9.36 19.26
N ASP A 324 13.19 -9.98 20.12
CA ASP A 324 12.17 -10.97 19.70
C ASP A 324 11.15 -10.36 18.74
N ALA A 325 10.62 -9.17 19.06
CA ALA A 325 9.69 -8.44 18.20
C ALA A 325 10.31 -8.08 16.83
N PHE A 326 11.58 -7.63 16.81
CA PHE A 326 12.34 -7.33 15.60
C PHE A 326 12.52 -8.57 14.72
N ILE A 327 12.90 -9.71 15.31
CA ILE A 327 13.02 -10.99 14.57
C ILE A 327 11.66 -11.43 14.01
N LYS A 328 10.58 -11.35 14.80
CA LYS A 328 9.23 -11.73 14.36
C LYS A 328 8.69 -10.82 13.25
N VAL A 329 8.76 -9.50 13.39
CA VAL A 329 8.29 -8.56 12.36
C VAL A 329 9.18 -8.62 11.11
N GLY A 330 10.49 -8.83 11.28
CA GLY A 330 11.43 -9.04 10.19
C GLY A 330 11.10 -10.28 9.36
N LYS A 331 10.84 -11.43 10.01
CA LYS A 331 10.36 -12.66 9.36
C LYS A 331 9.02 -12.45 8.63
N GLN A 332 8.08 -11.72 9.24
CA GLN A 332 6.78 -11.39 8.62
C GLN A 332 6.95 -10.54 7.34
N LEU A 333 7.80 -9.51 7.39
CA LEU A 333 8.13 -8.64 6.24
C LEU A 333 8.88 -9.39 5.14
N GLN A 334 9.87 -10.22 5.51
CA GLN A 334 10.58 -11.07 4.56
C GLN A 334 9.64 -12.05 3.86
N LYS A 335 8.74 -12.72 4.59
CA LYS A 335 7.73 -13.62 3.99
C LYS A 335 6.86 -12.85 3.00
N ARG A 336 6.30 -11.69 3.39
CA ARG A 336 5.48 -10.83 2.51
C ARG A 336 6.21 -10.45 1.21
N ARG A 337 7.50 -10.05 1.29
CA ARG A 337 8.30 -9.68 0.12
C ARG A 337 8.73 -10.88 -0.73
N LYS A 338 8.96 -12.05 -0.13
CA LYS A 338 9.28 -13.29 -0.87
C LYS A 338 8.06 -13.83 -1.63
N THR A 339 6.86 -13.82 -1.03
CA THR A 339 5.62 -14.21 -1.71
C THR A 339 5.30 -13.27 -2.87
N ASP A 340 5.38 -11.95 -2.65
CA ASP A 340 5.17 -10.93 -3.68
C ASP A 340 6.18 -11.03 -4.85
N LEU A 341 7.44 -11.36 -4.56
CA LEU A 341 8.44 -11.66 -5.60
C LEU A 341 8.10 -12.95 -6.35
N TYR A 342 7.69 -14.01 -5.65
CA TYR A 342 7.30 -15.28 -6.26
C TYR A 342 6.09 -15.13 -7.19
N GLU A 343 5.02 -14.46 -6.74
CA GLU A 343 3.87 -14.08 -7.56
C GLU A 343 4.30 -13.31 -8.82
N THR A 344 5.24 -12.38 -8.68
CA THR A 344 5.78 -11.59 -9.79
C THR A 344 6.61 -12.45 -10.76
N VAL A 345 7.46 -13.36 -10.27
CA VAL A 345 8.30 -14.21 -11.12
C VAL A 345 7.47 -15.24 -11.87
N MET A 346 6.57 -15.96 -11.18
CA MET A 346 5.69 -16.97 -11.80
C MET A 346 4.84 -16.40 -12.94
N TYR A 347 4.41 -15.13 -12.84
CA TYR A 347 3.70 -14.44 -13.93
C TYR A 347 4.53 -14.28 -15.21
N HIS A 348 5.87 -14.16 -15.11
CA HIS A 348 6.76 -14.01 -16.26
C HIS A 348 7.36 -15.33 -16.74
N THR A 349 7.57 -16.31 -15.85
CA THR A 349 8.15 -17.63 -16.21
C THR A 349 7.14 -18.66 -16.67
N GLY A 350 5.85 -18.45 -16.39
CA GLY A 350 4.80 -19.41 -16.73
C GLY A 350 4.94 -20.76 -16.02
N GLU A 351 4.37 -21.80 -16.63
CA GLU A 351 4.37 -23.19 -16.14
C GLU A 351 5.30 -24.10 -16.97
N GLU A 352 6.29 -23.54 -17.67
CA GLU A 352 7.22 -24.32 -18.49
C GLU A 352 8.09 -25.24 -17.64
N LYS A 353 8.36 -26.45 -18.15
CA LYS A 353 9.19 -27.45 -17.47
C LYS A 353 10.66 -27.18 -17.73
N ASP A 354 11.47 -27.24 -16.68
CA ASP A 354 12.93 -27.13 -16.76
C ASP A 354 13.53 -28.11 -17.80
N PRO A 355 14.14 -27.64 -18.90
CA PRO A 355 14.72 -28.49 -19.93
C PRO A 355 15.85 -29.42 -19.41
N ALA A 356 16.52 -29.05 -18.32
CA ALA A 356 17.56 -29.87 -17.70
C ALA A 356 17.01 -31.16 -17.04
N THR A 357 15.68 -31.29 -16.90
CA THR A 357 15.03 -32.55 -16.51
C THR A 357 15.02 -33.59 -17.63
N VAL A 358 15.22 -33.18 -18.88
CA VAL A 358 15.22 -34.05 -20.08
C VAL A 358 16.60 -34.14 -20.73
N ASP A 359 17.36 -33.04 -20.79
CA ASP A 359 18.73 -33.05 -21.30
C ASP A 359 19.78 -33.26 -20.18
N PRO A 360 20.42 -34.45 -20.11
CA PRO A 360 21.44 -34.72 -19.10
C PRO A 360 22.74 -33.91 -19.30
N LYS A 361 23.05 -33.45 -20.52
CA LYS A 361 24.23 -32.61 -20.79
C LYS A 361 24.02 -31.19 -20.28
N LEU A 362 22.82 -30.64 -20.49
CA LEU A 362 22.43 -29.35 -19.89
C LEU A 362 22.48 -29.44 -18.36
N ARG A 363 21.95 -30.51 -17.77
CA ARG A 363 22.03 -30.75 -16.31
C ARG A 363 23.48 -30.80 -15.82
N GLU A 364 24.36 -31.57 -16.46
CA GLU A 364 25.78 -31.65 -16.11
C GLU A 364 26.47 -30.27 -16.19
N LYS A 365 26.17 -29.48 -17.23
CA LYS A 365 26.73 -28.13 -17.37
C LYS A 365 26.19 -27.15 -16.30
N LEU A 366 24.93 -27.29 -15.88
CA LEU A 366 24.37 -26.52 -14.77
C LEU A 366 24.98 -26.93 -13.41
N GLU A 367 25.24 -28.22 -13.20
CA GLU A 367 25.95 -28.74 -12.02
C GLU A 367 27.43 -28.26 -11.99
N GLU A 368 28.09 -28.17 -13.14
CA GLU A 368 29.42 -27.54 -13.27
C GLU A 368 29.37 -26.04 -12.94
N ASN A 369 28.45 -25.29 -13.56
CA ASN A 369 28.24 -23.86 -13.30
C ASN A 369 27.94 -23.60 -11.80
N GLY A 370 27.20 -24.50 -11.15
CA GLY A 370 26.90 -24.43 -9.71
C GLY A 370 28.14 -24.44 -8.81
N LYS A 371 29.25 -25.07 -9.22
CA LYS A 371 30.52 -25.06 -8.46
C LYS A 371 31.11 -23.65 -8.34
N HIS A 372 30.76 -22.74 -9.25
CA HIS A 372 31.17 -21.33 -9.21
C HIS A 372 30.37 -20.46 -8.24
N TYR A 373 29.31 -20.97 -7.58
CA TYR A 373 28.56 -20.18 -6.57
C TYR A 373 29.45 -19.74 -5.39
N SER A 374 30.54 -20.48 -5.13
CA SER A 374 31.63 -20.12 -4.21
C SER A 374 32.28 -18.75 -4.47
N LYS A 375 32.10 -18.16 -5.67
CA LYS A 375 32.50 -16.78 -5.99
C LYS A 375 31.78 -15.74 -5.12
N VAL A 376 30.54 -16.02 -4.67
CA VAL A 376 29.77 -15.11 -3.81
C VAL A 376 30.42 -14.96 -2.44
N ASN A 377 30.79 -16.08 -1.80
CA ASN A 377 31.49 -16.05 -0.51
C ASN A 377 32.82 -15.30 -0.62
N LYS A 378 33.61 -15.57 -1.68
CA LYS A 378 34.87 -14.87 -1.99
C LYS A 378 34.75 -13.34 -2.24
N ILE A 379 33.53 -12.80 -2.28
CA ILE A 379 33.24 -11.35 -2.36
C ILE A 379 32.74 -10.80 -1.00
N ILE A 380 32.22 -11.67 -0.12
CA ILE A 380 31.79 -11.35 1.24
C ILE A 380 32.95 -11.49 2.25
N ASP A 381 33.85 -12.44 1.99
CA ASP A 381 35.06 -12.75 2.78
C ASP A 381 36.25 -11.83 2.37
N LYS A 382 35.98 -10.72 1.69
CA LYS A 382 36.95 -9.77 1.10
C LYS A 382 36.67 -8.34 1.55
#